data_AF-A0A6G3WWK7-F1
#
_entry.id   AF-A0A6G3WWK7-F1
#
_cell.length_a   1.000
_cell.length_b   1.000
_cell.length_c   1.000
_cell.angle_alpha   90.00
_cell.angle_beta   90.00
_cell.angle_gamma   90.00
#
_symmetry.space_group_name_H-M   'P 1'
#
loop_
_entity.id
_entity.type
_entity.pdbx_description
1 polymer ?
#
loop_
_entity_poly.entity_id
_entity_poly.type
_entity_poly.pdbx_seq_one_letter_code
_entity_poly.pdbx_strand_id
1 'polypeptide(L)' 'YGDDQTIDVHLSWLRRKLGETAARPRYLHTLRGVGVKLQPPADAPADTPVTEPPA' A
#
# COMPACT_ATOMS: atom_id res chain seq x y z
N TYR A 1 -5.50 20.42 14.72
CA TYR A 1 -6.59 19.43 14.58
C TYR A 1 -7.23 19.40 13.19
N GLY A 2 -6.73 20.15 12.19
CA GLY A 2 -7.28 20.14 10.82
C GLY A 2 -6.58 19.17 9.86
N ASP A 3 -5.26 19.00 9.98
CA ASP A 3 -4.47 18.17 9.06
C ASP A 3 -4.93 16.72 8.97
N ASP A 4 -5.33 16.11 10.09
CA ASP A 4 -5.81 14.73 10.13
C ASP A 4 -7.07 14.53 9.25
N GLN A 5 -7.98 15.52 9.23
CA GLN A 5 -9.17 15.45 8.38
C GLN A 5 -8.84 15.59 6.89
N THR A 6 -7.88 16.45 6.56
CA THR A 6 -7.43 16.62 5.17
C THR A 6 -6.70 15.37 4.67
N ILE A 7 -5.92 14.72 5.53
CA ILE A 7 -5.25 13.45 5.23
C ILE A 7 -6.26 12.35 4.90
N ASP A 8 -7.35 12.22 5.66
CA ASP A 8 -8.37 11.18 5.45
C ASP A 8 -9.08 11.33 4.10
N VAL A 9 -9.34 12.57 3.67
CA VAL A 9 -9.89 12.87 2.33
C VAL A 9 -8.92 12.45 1.23
N HIS A 10 -7.64 12.81 1.36
CA HIS A 10 -6.63 12.44 0.38
C HIS A 10 -6.43 10.93 0.31
N LEU A 11 -6.44 10.24 1.45
CA LEU A 11 -6.39 8.78 1.48
C LEU A 11 -7.59 8.14 0.81
N SER A 12 -8.79 8.68 1.03
CA SER A 12 -10.03 8.20 0.41
C SER A 12 -9.99 8.30 -1.12
N TRP A 13 -9.45 9.41 -1.65
CA TRP A 13 -9.25 9.56 -3.09
C TRP A 13 -8.14 8.65 -3.63
N LEU A 14 -7.04 8.49 -2.90
CA LEU A 14 -5.93 7.63 -3.30
C LEU A 14 -6.36 6.16 -3.36
N ARG A 15 -7.05 5.67 -2.33
CA ARG A 15 -7.61 4.31 -2.27
C ARG A 15 -8.58 4.04 -3.42
N ARG A 16 -9.46 5.00 -3.71
CA ARG A 16 -10.38 4.91 -4.86
C ARG A 16 -9.65 4.79 -6.19
N LYS A 17 -8.57 5.55 -6.40
CA LYS A 17 -7.76 5.47 -7.63
C LYS A 17 -7.01 4.15 -7.75
N LEU A 18 -6.54 3.60 -6.63
CA LEU A 18 -5.87 2.31 -6.58
C LEU A 18 -6.85 1.11 -6.61
N GLY A 19 -8.16 1.36 -6.56
CA GLY A 19 -9.18 0.31 -6.56
C GLY A 19 -9.20 -0.52 -5.26
N GLU A 20 -8.66 0.02 -4.17
CA GLU A 20 -8.62 -0.65 -2.86
C GLU A 20 -9.45 0.09 -1.80
N THR A 21 -9.60 -0.51 -0.61
CA THR A 21 -10.39 0.08 0.48
C THR A 21 -9.64 0.06 1.80
N ALA A 22 -10.09 0.89 2.75
CA ALA A 22 -9.54 0.93 4.10
C ALA A 22 -9.62 -0.43 4.84
N ALA A 23 -10.65 -1.21 4.52
CA ALA A 23 -10.90 -2.52 5.12
C ALA A 23 -9.99 -3.61 4.55
N ARG A 24 -9.43 -3.41 3.35
CA ARG A 24 -8.54 -4.35 2.66
C ARG A 24 -7.35 -3.60 2.06
N PRO A 25 -6.41 -3.13 2.91
CA PRO A 25 -5.21 -2.43 2.44
C PRO A 25 -4.30 -3.41 1.70
N ARG A 26 -4.21 -3.28 0.37
CA ARG A 26 -3.30 -4.06 -0.49
C ARG A 26 -2.04 -3.27 -0.86
N TYR A 27 -2.18 -1.94 -0.92
CA TYR A 27 -1.12 -0.99 -1.24
C TYR A 27 -0.83 -0.01 -0.09
N LEU A 28 -1.86 0.53 0.58
CA LEU A 28 -1.67 1.47 1.70
C LEU A 28 -1.75 0.80 3.09
N HIS A 29 -0.64 0.72 3.81
CA HIS A 29 -0.58 0.21 5.18
C HIS A 29 -0.57 1.33 6.22
N THR A 30 -1.56 1.34 7.12
CA THR A 30 -1.63 2.32 8.21
C THR A 30 -0.77 1.88 9.40
N LEU A 31 0.21 2.69 9.78
CA LEU A 31 1.06 2.52 10.95
C LEU A 31 0.56 3.43 12.07
N ARG A 32 0.04 2.84 13.15
CA ARG A 32 -0.51 3.59 14.29
C ARG A 32 0.56 4.51 14.89
N GLY A 33 0.24 5.81 14.98
CA GLY A 33 1.13 6.83 15.55
C GLY A 33 2.23 7.34 14.61
N VAL A 34 2.29 6.86 13.36
CA VAL A 34 3.33 7.26 12.39
C VAL A 34 2.72 7.79 11.09
N GLY A 35 1.65 7.17 10.59
CA GLY A 35 1.00 7.57 9.35
C GLY A 35 0.72 6.39 8.44
N VAL A 36 0.95 6.55 7.13
CA VAL A 36 0.59 5.55 6.13
C VAL A 36 1.78 5.26 5.21
N LYS A 37 2.00 3.98 4.92
CA LYS A 37 3.08 3.49 4.06
C LYS A 37 2.51 2.87 2.80
N LEU A 38 3.00 3.30 1.64
CA LEU A 38 2.70 2.67 0.36
C LEU A 38 3.64 1.48 0.15
N GLN A 39 3.12 0.28 -0.08
CA GLN A 39 3.88 -0.93 -0.36
C GLN A 39 3.18 -1.73 -1.45
N PRO A 40 3.89 -2.32 -2.42
CA PRO A 40 3.26 -3.20 -3.38
C PRO A 40 2.65 -4.45 -2.70
N PRO A 41 1.58 -5.02 -3.27
CA PRO A 41 0.92 -6.19 -2.72
C PRO A 41 1.90 -7.35 -2.70
N ALA A 42 2.03 -8.03 -1.56
CA ALA A 42 2.90 -9.20 -1.39
C ALA A 42 2.55 -10.39 -2.32
N ASP A 43 1.42 -10.29 -3.02
CA ASP A 43 0.92 -11.25 -4.01
C ASP A 43 1.44 -10.97 -5.43
N ALA A 44 2.13 -9.85 -5.66
CA ALA A 44 3.00 -9.75 -6.83
C ALA A 44 4.08 -10.81 -6.61
N PRO A 45 4.19 -11.85 -7.46
CA PRO A 45 5.21 -12.86 -7.30
C PRO A 45 6.52 -12.10 -7.23
N ALA A 46 7.13 -12.13 -6.04
CA ALA A 46 8.48 -11.63 -5.84
C ALA A 46 9.25 -12.21 -7.01
N ASP A 47 9.73 -11.30 -7.87
CA ASP A 47 10.74 -11.50 -8.89
C ASP A 47 11.45 -12.81 -8.53
N THR A 48 11.03 -13.93 -9.11
CA THR A 48 11.78 -15.16 -8.93
C THR A 48 13.10 -14.76 -9.57
N PRO A 49 14.21 -14.61 -8.82
CA PRO A 49 15.47 -14.62 -9.50
C PRO A 49 15.43 -15.97 -10.19
N VAL A 50 15.30 -15.97 -11.52
CA VAL A 50 15.80 -17.05 -12.34
C VAL A 50 17.29 -17.04 -12.05
N THR A 51 17.65 -17.59 -10.88
CA THR A 51 18.90 -18.25 -10.66
C THR A 51 18.75 -19.48 -11.53
N GLU A 52 19.09 -19.29 -12.79
CA GLU A 52 19.51 -20.33 -13.70
C GLU A 52 20.47 -21.25 -12.96
N PRO A 53 20.14 -22.54 -12.79
CA PRO A 53 21.09 -23.53 -12.32
C PRO A 53 21.41 -24.52 -13.45
N PRO A 54 22.53 -25.25 -13.33
CA PRO A 54 23.90 -24.80 -13.37
C PRO A 54 24.56 -25.21 -14.70
N ALA A 55 25.71 -24.62 -15.01
CA ALA A 55 26.63 -25.19 -16.00
C ALA A 55 27.22 -26.52 -15.51
#